data_AF-A0A917C579-F1
#
_entry.id   AF-A0A917C579-F1
#
_cell.length_a   1.000
_cell.length_b   1.000
_cell.length_c   1.000
_cell.angle_alpha   90.00
_cell.angle_beta   90.00
_cell.angle_gamma   90.00
#
_symmetry.space_group_name_H-M   'P 1'
#
loop_
_entity.id
_entity.type
_entity.pdbx_description
1 polymer ?
#
loop_
_entity_poly.entity_id
_entity_poly.type
_entity_poly.pdbx_seq_one_letter_code
_entity_poly.pdbx_strand_id
1 'polypeptide(L)'
;MTTTAQMKKLAAPLLARQPDLAMVRRTIIVQPVTHFVRGITLDNSSGKVAFTPLWGATYLFRERTFFSLNWNRHFPPVKPGIWELAHPEHQSAFIAFAETEVLPQLRAMNSLDAFLAFTESPEIDYSWTALPMARLLIQAALGDLPAAQKSYDLLRSFKKRPGGQEGEFFVKLLAGFGPALESGDRQSIARLLHQWERATVEACKLAPYWQSTPFPIEQQAA
;
A
#
# COMPACT_ATOMS: atom_id res chain seq x y z
N MET A 1 -24.34 1.25 4.56
CA MET A 1 -22.88 1.14 4.70
C MET A 1 -22.51 0.93 6.16
N THR A 2 -21.51 0.08 6.40
CA THR A 2 -20.95 -0.15 7.74
C THR A 2 -20.03 1.01 8.17
N THR A 3 -19.94 1.27 9.47
CA THR A 3 -19.15 2.37 10.04
C THR A 3 -17.74 1.93 10.45
N THR A 4 -16.83 2.90 10.62
CA THR A 4 -15.50 2.65 11.19
C THR A 4 -15.57 2.03 12.59
N ALA A 5 -16.52 2.45 13.42
CA ALA A 5 -16.72 1.88 14.75
C ALA A 5 -17.11 0.39 14.69
N GLN A 6 -17.97 0.02 13.74
CA GLN A 6 -18.34 -1.38 13.50
C GLN A 6 -17.13 -2.22 13.05
N MET A 7 -16.30 -1.71 12.15
CA MET A 7 -15.08 -2.42 11.71
C MET A 7 -14.07 -2.58 12.84
N LYS A 8 -13.92 -1.56 13.70
CA LYS A 8 -13.10 -1.66 14.92
C LYS A 8 -13.60 -2.76 15.85
N LYS A 9 -14.92 -2.85 16.07
CA LYS A 9 -15.52 -3.91 16.88
C LYS A 9 -15.32 -5.30 16.26
N LEU A 10 -15.45 -5.42 14.94
CA LEU A 10 -15.21 -6.67 14.22
C LEU A 10 -13.76 -7.16 14.41
N ALA A 11 -12.78 -6.25 14.29
CA ALA A 11 -11.36 -6.56 14.37
C ALA A 11 -10.80 -6.67 15.80
N ALA A 12 -11.52 -6.19 16.81
CA ALA A 12 -11.03 -6.10 18.19
C ALA A 12 -10.42 -7.41 18.73
N PRO A 13 -11.04 -8.60 18.54
CA PRO A 13 -10.46 -9.84 19.05
C PRO A 13 -9.15 -10.21 18.35
N LEU A 14 -8.99 -9.90 17.05
CA LEU A 14 -7.75 -10.13 16.31
C LEU A 14 -6.63 -9.21 16.81
N LEU A 15 -6.93 -7.92 16.99
CA LEU A 15 -5.98 -6.94 17.50
C LEU A 15 -5.52 -7.25 18.93
N ALA A 16 -6.42 -7.76 19.78
CA ALA A 16 -6.09 -8.13 21.15
C ALA A 16 -5.10 -9.31 21.25
N ARG A 17 -5.08 -10.20 20.24
CA ARG A 17 -4.21 -11.38 20.23
C ARG A 17 -2.89 -11.17 19.49
N GLN A 18 -2.77 -10.14 18.68
CA GLN A 18 -1.64 -9.93 17.76
C GLN A 18 -1.04 -8.53 17.98
N PRO A 19 0.04 -8.42 18.79
CA PRO A 19 0.59 -7.12 19.21
C PRO A 19 1.23 -6.32 18.08
N ASP A 20 1.58 -6.97 16.96
CA ASP A 20 2.13 -6.35 15.76
C ASP A 20 1.04 -5.72 14.86
N LEU A 21 -0.24 -5.84 15.22
CA LEU A 21 -1.34 -5.27 14.44
C LEU A 21 -1.85 -3.96 15.02
N ALA A 22 -2.23 -3.05 14.14
CA ALA A 22 -2.92 -1.82 14.51
C ALA A 22 -4.09 -1.54 13.57
N MET A 23 -5.12 -0.85 14.07
CA MET A 23 -6.23 -0.39 13.23
C MET A 23 -6.03 1.07 12.83
N VAL A 24 -5.91 1.31 11.53
CA VAL A 24 -5.88 2.65 10.94
C VAL A 24 -7.13 2.82 10.07
N ARG A 25 -8.05 3.66 10.53
CA ARG A 25 -9.40 3.80 9.93
C ARG A 25 -10.12 2.44 9.87
N ARG A 26 -10.18 1.82 8.69
CA ARG A 26 -10.82 0.53 8.41
C ARG A 26 -9.84 -0.55 7.97
N THR A 27 -8.54 -0.27 8.10
CA THR A 27 -7.48 -1.18 7.68
C THR A 27 -6.69 -1.63 8.90
N ILE A 28 -6.61 -2.94 9.07
CA ILE A 28 -5.71 -3.57 10.02
C ILE A 28 -4.34 -3.62 9.35
N ILE A 29 -3.37 -2.89 9.87
CA ILE A 29 -2.01 -2.84 9.33
C ILE A 29 -1.08 -3.73 10.15
N VAL A 30 -0.06 -4.27 9.50
CA VAL A 30 1.04 -5.02 10.15
C VAL A 30 2.22 -4.08 10.37
N GLN A 31 2.77 -4.09 11.58
CA GLN A 31 3.92 -3.30 12.00
C GLN A 31 5.24 -4.07 11.81
N PRO A 32 6.39 -3.38 11.66
CA PRO A 32 6.50 -1.93 11.41
C PRO A 32 6.06 -1.57 9.98
N VAL A 33 5.62 -0.33 9.81
CA VAL A 33 5.42 0.29 8.49
C VAL A 33 6.72 0.96 8.08
N THR A 34 7.23 0.67 6.88
CA THR A 34 8.46 1.30 6.33
C THR A 34 8.12 2.00 5.01
N HIS A 35 8.66 1.52 3.88
CA HIS A 35 8.41 2.04 2.55
C HIS A 35 7.05 1.68 1.95
N PHE A 36 6.38 0.73 2.58
CA PHE A 36 5.07 0.23 2.17
C PHE A 36 4.24 -0.10 3.41
N VAL A 37 2.93 -0.10 3.22
CA VAL A 37 1.96 -0.59 4.20
C VAL A 37 1.38 -1.90 3.69
N ARG A 38 1.18 -2.84 4.61
CA ARG A 38 0.57 -4.15 4.34
C ARG A 38 -0.49 -4.44 5.40
N GLY A 39 -1.57 -5.11 5.02
CA GLY A 39 -2.69 -5.26 5.94
C GLY A 39 -3.94 -5.89 5.34
N ILE A 40 -5.02 -5.78 6.10
CA ILE A 40 -6.37 -6.23 5.77
C ILE A 40 -7.28 -5.01 5.79
N THR A 41 -7.88 -4.66 4.65
CA THR A 41 -8.90 -3.61 4.57
C THR A 41 -10.29 -4.24 4.68
N LEU A 42 -11.09 -3.68 5.58
CA LEU A 42 -12.49 -4.06 5.76
C LEU A 42 -13.36 -3.06 4.98
N ASP A 43 -13.48 -3.27 3.67
CA ASP A 43 -14.18 -2.31 2.81
C ASP A 43 -15.70 -2.34 3.05
N ASN A 44 -16.39 -1.29 2.63
CA ASN A 44 -17.85 -1.28 2.67
C ASN A 44 -18.43 -2.14 1.55
N SER A 45 -19.66 -2.61 1.76
CA SER A 45 -20.53 -3.02 0.66
C SER A 45 -21.72 -2.06 0.61
N SER A 46 -22.52 -2.16 -0.45
CA SER A 46 -23.77 -1.41 -0.61
C SER A 46 -24.78 -1.68 0.53
N GLY A 47 -24.62 -2.78 1.28
CA GLY A 47 -25.44 -3.14 2.43
C GLY A 47 -25.16 -2.32 3.71
N LYS A 48 -26.12 -2.31 4.64
CA LYS A 48 -25.94 -1.70 5.98
C LYS A 48 -25.07 -2.56 6.92
N VAL A 49 -25.04 -3.87 6.69
CA VAL A 49 -24.40 -4.85 7.60
C VAL A 49 -23.28 -5.64 6.96
N ALA A 50 -23.14 -5.57 5.64
CA ALA A 50 -22.14 -6.32 4.91
C ALA A 50 -20.82 -5.55 4.78
N PHE A 51 -19.73 -6.30 4.65
CA PHE A 51 -18.37 -5.78 4.45
C PHE A 51 -17.63 -6.65 3.43
N THR A 52 -16.54 -6.14 2.87
CA THR A 52 -15.71 -6.91 1.92
C THR A 52 -14.28 -6.91 2.43
N PRO A 53 -13.82 -7.99 3.07
CA PRO A 53 -12.44 -8.09 3.50
C PRO A 53 -11.52 -8.39 2.32
N LEU A 54 -10.49 -7.57 2.17
CA LEU A 54 -9.39 -7.76 1.23
C LEU A 54 -8.07 -7.56 1.97
N TRP A 55 -6.99 -8.14 1.48
CA TRP A 55 -5.67 -7.99 2.08
C TRP A 55 -4.61 -7.79 1.02
N GLY A 56 -3.51 -7.13 1.38
CA GLY A 56 -2.48 -6.80 0.41
C GLY A 56 -1.57 -5.68 0.89
N ALA A 57 -0.97 -4.97 -0.06
CA ALA A 57 0.01 -3.95 0.22
C ALA A 57 -0.01 -2.77 -0.77
N THR A 58 0.61 -1.67 -0.38
CA THR A 58 0.92 -0.54 -1.27
C THR A 58 2.14 0.22 -0.78
N TYR A 59 2.89 0.83 -1.70
CA TYR A 59 4.03 1.69 -1.38
C TYR A 59 3.60 3.07 -0.88
N LEU A 60 4.43 3.72 -0.07
CA LEU A 60 4.10 4.97 0.62
C LEU A 60 4.83 6.21 0.07
N PHE A 61 5.89 6.04 -0.72
CA PHE A 61 6.72 7.12 -1.28
C PHE A 61 6.11 7.85 -2.50
N ARG A 62 4.84 8.23 -2.37
CA ARG A 62 4.15 9.21 -3.22
C ARG A 62 3.14 9.97 -2.39
N GLU A 63 2.88 11.24 -2.68
CA GLU A 63 1.89 12.03 -1.92
C GLU A 63 0.47 11.48 -2.13
N ARG A 64 -0.22 11.22 -1.02
CA ARG A 64 -1.66 10.85 -0.99
C ARG A 64 -2.28 11.18 0.37
N THR A 65 -3.59 11.41 0.40
CA THR A 65 -4.34 11.74 1.65
C THR A 65 -5.07 10.53 2.27
N PHE A 66 -5.08 9.43 1.53
CA PHE A 66 -5.55 8.11 1.93
C PHE A 66 -4.75 7.05 1.18
N PHE A 67 -4.79 5.81 1.66
CA PHE A 67 -4.21 4.68 0.96
C PHE A 67 -5.25 3.58 0.75
N SER A 68 -5.08 2.86 -0.34
CA SER A 68 -5.73 1.60 -0.65
C SER A 68 -4.64 0.55 -0.87
N LEU A 69 -4.93 -0.69 -0.50
CA LEU A 69 -4.02 -1.81 -0.75
C LEU A 69 -4.12 -2.15 -2.25
N ASN A 70 -3.41 -1.40 -3.10
CA ASN A 70 -3.58 -1.47 -4.55
C ASN A 70 -3.29 -2.87 -5.13
N TRP A 71 -2.32 -3.57 -4.57
CA TRP A 71 -2.09 -4.98 -4.86
C TRP A 71 -2.72 -5.77 -3.73
N ASN A 72 -3.86 -6.40 -4.02
CA ASN A 72 -4.65 -7.09 -3.01
C ASN A 72 -5.25 -8.39 -3.52
N ARG A 73 -5.71 -9.19 -2.57
CA ARG A 73 -6.49 -10.40 -2.77
C ARG A 73 -7.73 -10.32 -1.91
N HIS A 74 -8.80 -10.95 -2.38
CA HIS A 74 -10.01 -11.09 -1.61
C HIS A 74 -9.91 -12.26 -0.63
N PHE A 75 -10.56 -12.11 0.52
CA PHE A 75 -10.89 -13.27 1.33
C PHE A 75 -11.83 -14.19 0.55
N PRO A 76 -11.80 -15.50 0.79
CA PRO A 76 -12.73 -16.42 0.16
C PRO A 76 -14.19 -16.01 0.49
N PRO A 77 -15.14 -16.30 -0.41
CA PRO A 77 -16.54 -16.07 -0.13
C PRO A 77 -17.00 -16.95 1.04
N VAL A 78 -17.82 -16.40 1.92
CA VAL A 78 -18.56 -17.17 2.94
C VAL A 78 -19.78 -17.81 2.30
N LYS A 79 -20.15 -19.01 2.78
CA LYS A 79 -21.35 -19.71 2.31
C LYS A 79 -22.34 -19.92 3.46
N PRO A 80 -23.64 -19.63 3.24
CA PRO A 80 -24.20 -18.91 2.09
C PRO A 80 -23.98 -17.39 2.18
N GLY A 81 -23.80 -16.72 1.03
CA GLY A 81 -23.95 -15.26 0.93
C GLY A 81 -22.66 -14.43 0.93
N ILE A 82 -22.71 -13.29 1.61
CA ILE A 82 -21.63 -12.29 1.70
C ILE A 82 -21.22 -12.10 3.16
N TRP A 83 -20.03 -11.54 3.39
CA TRP A 83 -19.56 -11.23 4.74
C TRP A 83 -20.47 -10.20 5.41
N GLU A 84 -20.97 -10.53 6.60
CA GLU A 84 -21.98 -9.78 7.33
C GLU A 84 -21.67 -9.70 8.82
N LEU A 85 -21.84 -8.52 9.41
CA LEU A 85 -21.60 -8.28 10.83
C LEU A 85 -22.58 -8.99 11.76
N ALA A 86 -23.82 -9.19 11.31
CA ALA A 86 -24.88 -9.78 12.14
C ALA A 86 -24.87 -11.31 12.11
N HIS A 87 -24.13 -11.92 11.17
CA HIS A 87 -24.05 -13.37 11.09
C HIS A 87 -23.16 -13.92 12.22
N PRO A 88 -23.65 -14.88 13.02
CA PRO A 88 -22.98 -15.30 14.26
C PRO A 88 -21.57 -15.86 14.02
N GLU A 89 -21.33 -16.45 12.84
CA GLU A 89 -20.07 -17.13 12.53
C GLU A 89 -19.08 -16.31 11.69
N HIS A 90 -19.53 -15.23 11.04
CA HIS A 90 -18.68 -14.50 10.08
C HIS A 90 -17.51 -13.80 10.76
N GLN A 91 -17.67 -13.30 12.00
CA GLN A 91 -16.54 -12.73 12.73
C GLN A 91 -15.47 -13.79 13.02
N SER A 92 -15.88 -14.95 13.55
CA SER A 92 -14.96 -16.04 13.88
C SER A 92 -14.28 -16.61 12.63
N ALA A 93 -15.02 -16.77 11.53
CA ALA A 93 -14.46 -17.23 10.25
C ALA A 93 -13.46 -16.23 9.66
N PHE A 94 -13.77 -14.93 9.67
CA PHE A 94 -12.85 -13.88 9.23
C PHE A 94 -11.55 -13.92 10.03
N ILE A 95 -11.69 -13.99 11.34
CA ILE A 95 -10.57 -14.03 12.29
C ILE A 95 -9.70 -15.27 12.05
N ALA A 96 -10.31 -16.45 11.97
CA ALA A 96 -9.59 -17.70 11.78
C ALA A 96 -8.79 -17.68 10.47
N PHE A 97 -9.44 -17.29 9.37
CA PHE A 97 -8.77 -17.18 8.07
C PHE A 97 -7.67 -16.11 8.08
N ALA A 98 -7.89 -14.98 8.76
CA ALA A 98 -6.88 -13.96 8.90
C ALA A 98 -5.64 -14.51 9.62
N GLU A 99 -5.81 -15.24 10.72
CA GLU A 99 -4.71 -15.79 11.52
C GLU A 99 -3.97 -16.92 10.81
N THR A 100 -4.68 -17.82 10.12
CA THR A 100 -4.06 -19.02 9.51
C THR A 100 -3.47 -18.75 8.14
N GLU A 101 -4.15 -17.97 7.29
CA GLU A 101 -3.77 -17.81 5.88
C GLU A 101 -3.14 -16.46 5.57
N VAL A 102 -3.71 -15.38 6.11
CA VAL A 102 -3.37 -14.01 5.66
C VAL A 102 -2.19 -13.42 6.41
N LEU A 103 -2.21 -13.44 7.75
CA LEU A 103 -1.17 -12.84 8.57
C LEU A 103 0.22 -13.42 8.34
N PRO A 104 0.41 -14.75 8.14
CA PRO A 104 1.73 -15.30 7.80
C PRO A 104 2.31 -14.68 6.52
N GLN A 105 1.51 -14.53 5.47
CA GLN A 105 1.94 -13.94 4.20
C GLN A 105 2.25 -12.44 4.35
N LEU A 106 1.40 -11.70 5.06
CA LEU A 106 1.66 -10.29 5.36
C LEU A 106 2.92 -10.10 6.20
N ARG A 107 3.22 -10.99 7.15
CA ARG A 107 4.44 -10.91 7.98
C ARG A 107 5.70 -11.28 7.21
N ALA A 108 5.63 -12.24 6.29
CA ALA A 108 6.74 -12.60 5.41
C ALA A 108 7.14 -11.44 4.48
N MET A 109 6.21 -10.54 4.15
CA MET A 109 6.46 -9.33 3.37
C MET A 109 7.12 -8.25 4.24
N ASN A 110 8.40 -8.43 4.57
CA ASN A 110 9.16 -7.56 5.49
C ASN A 110 10.29 -6.76 4.81
N SER A 111 10.46 -6.88 3.50
CA SER A 111 11.42 -6.13 2.69
C SER A 111 10.75 -5.58 1.43
N LEU A 112 11.41 -4.62 0.77
CA LEU A 112 10.91 -4.11 -0.51
C LEU A 112 10.89 -5.23 -1.58
N ASP A 113 11.90 -6.11 -1.61
CA ASP A 113 11.93 -7.25 -2.52
C ASP A 113 10.76 -8.22 -2.29
N ALA A 114 10.44 -8.53 -1.03
CA ALA A 114 9.31 -9.39 -0.69
C ALA A 114 7.97 -8.73 -1.08
N PHE A 115 7.87 -7.40 -0.96
CA PHE A 115 6.72 -6.65 -1.46
C PHE A 115 6.61 -6.75 -2.99
N LEU A 116 7.70 -6.57 -3.73
CA LEU A 116 7.67 -6.66 -5.19
C LEU A 116 7.31 -8.07 -5.67
N ALA A 117 7.91 -9.10 -5.07
CA ALA A 117 7.57 -10.49 -5.34
C ALA A 117 6.06 -10.77 -5.10
N PHE A 118 5.49 -10.22 -4.03
CA PHE A 118 4.05 -10.32 -3.79
C PHE A 118 3.23 -9.67 -4.92
N THR A 119 3.61 -8.49 -5.40
CA THR A 119 2.88 -7.82 -6.50
C THR A 119 2.98 -8.55 -7.84
N GLU A 120 3.95 -9.46 -8.01
CA GLU A 120 4.13 -10.29 -9.21
C GLU A 120 3.46 -11.66 -9.10
N SER A 121 2.82 -11.96 -7.97
CA SER A 121 2.17 -13.25 -7.75
C SER A 121 0.96 -13.44 -8.69
N PRO A 122 0.70 -14.67 -9.18
CA PRO A 122 -0.40 -14.94 -10.13
C PRO A 122 -1.80 -14.56 -9.65
N GLU A 123 -2.01 -14.47 -8.34
CA GLU A 123 -3.29 -14.09 -7.72
C GLU A 123 -3.48 -12.58 -7.60
N ILE A 124 -2.55 -11.78 -8.12
CA ILE A 124 -2.64 -10.32 -8.18
C ILE A 124 -2.94 -9.91 -9.62
N ASP A 125 -4.01 -9.13 -9.80
CA ASP A 125 -4.54 -8.76 -11.12
C ASP A 125 -3.52 -8.08 -12.05
N TYR A 126 -2.55 -7.35 -11.47
CA TYR A 126 -1.51 -6.67 -12.23
C TYR A 126 -0.23 -6.44 -11.41
N SER A 127 0.92 -6.61 -12.07
CA SER A 127 2.24 -6.34 -11.49
C SER A 127 2.46 -4.86 -11.18
N TRP A 128 3.37 -4.55 -10.25
CA TRP A 128 3.85 -3.19 -10.00
C TRP A 128 4.37 -2.48 -11.26
N THR A 129 4.88 -3.24 -12.23
CA THR A 129 5.37 -2.74 -13.53
C THR A 129 4.26 -2.25 -14.46
N ALA A 130 3.01 -2.66 -14.22
CA ALA A 130 1.86 -2.29 -15.04
C ALA A 130 1.35 -0.87 -14.76
N LEU A 131 1.61 -0.34 -13.56
CA LEU A 131 1.21 1.01 -13.16
C LEU A 131 2.34 2.01 -13.44
N PRO A 132 2.23 2.93 -14.42
CA PRO A 132 3.36 3.74 -14.88
C PRO A 132 4.04 4.59 -13.81
N MET A 133 3.25 5.21 -12.91
CA MET A 133 3.81 5.99 -11.79
C MET A 133 4.45 5.10 -10.72
N ALA A 134 3.83 3.96 -10.40
CA ALA A 134 4.41 3.04 -9.43
C ALA A 134 5.74 2.48 -9.96
N ARG A 135 5.77 2.07 -11.24
CA ARG A 135 6.96 1.56 -11.90
C ARG A 135 8.11 2.57 -11.83
N LEU A 136 7.86 3.83 -12.20
CA LEU A 136 8.87 4.89 -12.12
C LEU A 136 9.45 5.02 -10.70
N LEU A 137 8.58 5.19 -9.71
CA LEU A 137 8.98 5.46 -8.33
C LEU A 137 9.70 4.27 -7.70
N ILE A 138 9.23 3.04 -7.96
CA ILE A 138 9.86 1.81 -7.47
C ILE A 138 11.24 1.63 -8.10
N GLN A 139 11.37 1.80 -9.43
CA GLN A 139 12.67 1.72 -10.11
C GLN A 139 13.67 2.74 -9.54
N ALA A 140 13.22 3.97 -9.31
CA ALA A 140 14.05 5.00 -8.70
C ALA A 140 14.43 4.65 -7.25
N ALA A 141 13.48 4.15 -6.44
CA ALA A 141 13.76 3.71 -5.07
C ALA A 141 14.77 2.54 -5.02
N LEU A 142 14.71 1.62 -5.98
CA LEU A 142 15.66 0.53 -6.17
C LEU A 142 17.03 0.99 -6.70
N GLY A 143 17.17 2.25 -7.14
CA GLY A 143 18.40 2.78 -7.73
C GLY A 143 18.64 2.39 -9.19
N ASP A 144 17.67 1.79 -9.86
CA ASP A 144 17.70 1.51 -11.32
C ASP A 144 17.33 2.79 -12.09
N LEU A 145 18.26 3.75 -12.09
CA LEU A 145 18.10 5.03 -12.76
C LEU A 145 17.87 4.90 -14.28
N PRO A 146 18.55 4.00 -15.01
CA PRO A 146 18.26 3.80 -16.43
C PRO A 146 16.82 3.35 -16.70
N ALA A 147 16.28 2.42 -15.92
CA ALA A 147 14.89 2.00 -16.08
C ALA A 147 13.90 3.07 -15.62
N ALA A 148 14.20 3.76 -14.52
CA ALA A 148 13.42 4.90 -14.04
C ALA A 148 13.33 6.00 -15.11
N GLN A 149 14.45 6.35 -15.76
CA GLN A 149 14.47 7.35 -16.84
C GLN A 149 13.56 6.94 -18.01
N LYS A 150 13.60 5.67 -18.43
CA LYS A 150 12.68 5.16 -19.48
C LYS A 150 11.22 5.28 -19.06
N SER A 151 10.90 4.95 -17.82
CA SER A 151 9.54 5.11 -17.28
C SER A 151 9.11 6.57 -17.21
N TYR A 152 10.02 7.48 -16.85
CA TYR A 152 9.79 8.92 -16.83
C TYR A 152 9.51 9.48 -18.23
N ASP A 153 10.30 9.10 -19.24
CA ASP A 153 10.08 9.52 -20.63
C ASP A 153 8.72 9.06 -21.17
N LEU A 154 8.31 7.83 -20.83
CA LEU A 154 6.98 7.34 -21.19
C LEU A 154 5.88 8.18 -20.52
N LEU A 155 6.00 8.46 -19.22
CA LEU A 155 5.02 9.28 -18.50
C LEU A 155 4.91 10.69 -19.08
N ARG A 156 6.06 11.30 -19.42
CA ARG A 156 6.12 12.63 -20.06
C ARG A 156 5.36 12.64 -21.38
N SER A 157 5.42 11.55 -22.15
CA SER A 157 4.73 11.42 -23.44
C SER A 157 3.20 11.33 -23.36
N PHE A 158 2.63 11.06 -22.18
CA PHE A 158 1.19 10.93 -22.01
C PHE A 158 0.46 12.25 -22.25
N LYS A 159 -0.37 12.29 -23.30
CA LYS A 159 -1.17 13.46 -23.69
C LYS A 159 -2.28 13.79 -22.70
N LYS A 160 -2.88 12.76 -22.09
CA LYS A 160 -3.94 12.91 -21.10
C LYS A 160 -3.33 12.87 -19.70
N ARG A 161 -3.49 13.97 -18.97
CA ARG A 161 -3.10 14.03 -17.55
C ARG A 161 -4.24 13.47 -16.69
N PRO A 162 -3.91 12.78 -15.58
CA PRO A 162 -4.93 12.45 -14.57
C PRO A 162 -5.57 13.73 -14.01
N GLY A 163 -6.82 13.63 -13.56
CA GLY A 163 -7.49 14.72 -12.83
C GLY A 163 -7.32 14.57 -11.32
N GLY A 164 -7.78 15.58 -10.56
CA GLY A 164 -7.78 15.56 -9.09
C GLY A 164 -6.39 15.41 -8.48
N GLN A 165 -6.30 14.78 -7.31
CA GLN A 165 -5.05 14.59 -6.57
C GLN A 165 -3.98 13.83 -7.38
N GLU A 166 -4.39 12.84 -8.18
CA GLU A 166 -3.49 12.10 -9.06
C GLU A 166 -2.83 13.03 -10.10
N GLY A 167 -3.58 14.00 -10.63
CA GLY A 167 -3.07 15.00 -11.56
C GLY A 167 -2.06 15.97 -10.93
N GLU A 168 -2.37 16.46 -9.72
CA GLU A 168 -1.46 17.35 -8.97
C GLU A 168 -0.13 16.67 -8.66
N PHE A 169 -0.18 15.43 -8.15
CA PHE A 169 1.02 14.64 -7.90
C PHE A 169 1.79 14.37 -9.20
N PHE A 170 1.08 14.06 -10.28
CA PHE A 170 1.69 13.85 -11.59
C PHE A 170 2.46 15.09 -12.09
N VAL A 171 1.93 16.30 -11.90
CA VAL A 171 2.62 17.54 -12.25
C VAL A 171 3.87 17.75 -11.39
N LYS A 172 3.77 17.54 -10.07
CA LYS A 172 4.92 17.63 -9.15
C LYS A 172 6.01 16.61 -9.48
N LEU A 173 5.61 15.38 -9.81
CA LEU A 173 6.50 14.31 -10.22
C LEU A 173 7.30 14.74 -11.46
N LEU A 174 6.64 15.28 -12.48
CA LEU A 174 7.34 15.74 -13.69
C LEU A 174 8.25 16.95 -13.42
N ALA A 175 7.80 17.93 -12.65
CA ALA A 175 8.56 19.16 -12.44
C ALA A 175 9.75 18.99 -11.48
N GLY A 176 9.58 18.20 -10.41
CA GLY A 176 10.57 18.07 -9.35
C GLY A 176 11.49 16.85 -9.47
N PHE A 177 10.96 15.72 -9.95
CA PHE A 177 11.70 14.45 -9.98
C PHE A 177 12.50 14.28 -11.28
N GLY A 178 11.97 14.80 -12.40
CA GLY A 178 12.61 14.73 -13.71
C GLY A 178 14.06 15.21 -13.73
N PRO A 179 14.35 16.45 -13.26
CA PRO A 179 15.71 16.97 -13.25
C PRO A 179 16.69 16.12 -12.41
N ALA A 180 16.23 15.54 -11.31
CA ALA A 180 17.06 14.68 -10.45
C ALA A 180 17.37 13.34 -11.13
N LEU A 181 16.41 12.77 -11.88
CA LEU A 181 16.64 11.58 -12.71
C LEU A 181 17.61 11.86 -13.87
N GLU A 182 17.40 12.96 -14.59
CA GLU A 182 18.21 13.35 -15.75
C GLU A 182 19.68 13.60 -15.37
N SER A 183 19.91 14.19 -14.20
CA SER A 183 21.26 14.41 -13.66
C SER A 183 21.87 13.21 -12.93
N GLY A 184 21.08 12.14 -12.73
CA GLY A 184 21.51 10.98 -11.94
C GLY A 184 21.74 11.28 -10.45
N ASP A 185 21.16 12.36 -9.93
CA ASP A 185 21.34 12.81 -8.55
C ASP A 185 20.58 11.90 -7.58
N ARG A 186 21.25 10.82 -7.16
CA ARG A 186 20.74 9.83 -6.21
C ARG A 186 20.30 10.46 -4.89
N GLN A 187 21.02 11.48 -4.39
CA GLN A 187 20.71 12.12 -3.13
C GLN A 187 19.42 12.95 -3.22
N SER A 188 19.24 13.71 -4.31
CA SER A 188 17.99 14.43 -4.56
C SER A 188 16.81 13.49 -4.76
N ILE A 189 17.00 12.38 -5.48
CA ILE A 189 15.96 11.36 -5.66
C ILE A 189 15.54 10.77 -4.30
N ALA A 190 16.49 10.31 -3.49
CA ALA A 190 16.21 9.76 -2.16
C ALA A 190 15.48 10.76 -1.27
N ARG A 191 15.94 12.02 -1.26
CA ARG A 191 15.31 13.11 -0.50
C ARG A 191 13.85 13.33 -0.91
N LEU A 192 13.54 13.32 -2.21
CA LEU A 192 12.17 13.46 -2.71
C LEU A 192 11.28 12.27 -2.31
N LEU A 193 11.81 11.04 -2.41
CA LEU A 193 11.10 9.82 -2.00
C LEU A 193 10.75 9.87 -0.50
N HIS A 194 11.72 10.20 0.36
CA HIS A 194 11.50 10.38 1.80
C HIS A 194 10.50 11.50 2.12
N GLN A 195 10.56 12.61 1.39
CA GLN A 195 9.63 13.71 1.57
C GLN A 195 8.18 13.27 1.29
N TRP A 196 7.97 12.57 0.19
CA TRP A 196 6.63 12.07 -0.18
C TRP A 196 6.15 10.95 0.74
N GLU A 197 7.05 10.05 1.15
CA GLU A 197 6.75 9.02 2.14
C GLU A 197 6.26 9.63 3.45
N ARG A 198 7.01 10.59 4.01
CA ARG A 198 6.63 11.29 5.23
C ARG A 198 5.29 12.01 5.09
N ALA A 199 5.09 12.74 4.00
CA ALA A 199 3.83 13.45 3.75
C ALA A 199 2.63 12.48 3.74
N THR A 200 2.79 11.32 3.12
CA THR A 200 1.76 10.28 3.06
C THR A 200 1.54 9.59 4.39
N VAL A 201 2.60 9.27 5.12
CA VAL A 201 2.53 8.68 6.46
C VAL A 201 1.72 9.59 7.40
N GLU A 202 1.97 10.89 7.36
CA GLU A 202 1.24 11.88 8.15
C GLU A 202 -0.24 12.00 7.74
N ALA A 203 -0.48 12.16 6.44
CA ALA A 203 -1.84 12.34 5.93
C ALA A 203 -2.71 11.08 6.13
N CYS A 204 -2.09 9.89 6.05
CA CYS A 204 -2.74 8.60 6.23
C CYS A 204 -2.86 8.15 7.69
N LYS A 205 -2.33 8.92 8.66
CA LYS A 205 -2.32 8.56 10.10
C LYS A 205 -1.54 7.27 10.39
N LEU A 206 -0.44 7.06 9.65
CA LEU A 206 0.48 5.94 9.83
C LEU A 206 1.68 6.30 10.72
N ALA A 207 1.89 7.59 11.03
CA ALA A 207 3.06 8.08 11.78
C ALA A 207 3.39 7.30 13.07
N PRO A 208 2.43 6.88 13.92
CA PRO A 208 2.74 6.11 15.12
C PRO A 208 3.35 4.72 14.86
N TYR A 209 3.22 4.20 13.64
CA TYR A 209 3.61 2.85 13.25
C TYR A 209 4.74 2.83 12.23
N TRP A 210 5.16 4.02 11.78
CA TRP A 210 6.15 4.20 10.73
C TRP A 210 7.55 4.28 11.31
N GLN A 211 8.46 3.51 10.72
CA GLN A 211 9.88 3.58 10.95
C GLN A 211 10.55 3.94 9.62
N SER A 212 11.16 5.12 9.58
CA SER A 212 11.97 5.54 8.43
C SER A 212 13.20 4.65 8.30
N THR A 213 13.42 4.11 7.12
CA THR A 213 14.57 3.27 6.76
C THR A 213 15.22 3.81 5.49
N PRO A 214 16.52 3.58 5.23
CA PRO A 214 17.12 3.96 3.96
C PRO A 214 16.50 3.20 2.78
N PHE A 215 16.26 3.90 1.67
CA PHE A 215 15.94 3.27 0.38
C PHE A 215 17.16 2.56 -0.20
N PRO A 216 16.97 1.53 -1.05
CA PRO A 216 18.08 0.86 -1.73
C PRO A 216 18.97 1.82 -2.57
N ILE A 217 18.40 2.86 -3.18
CA ILE A 217 19.18 3.88 -3.91
C ILE A 217 20.24 4.57 -3.03
N GLU A 218 19.98 4.72 -1.73
CA GLU A 218 20.91 5.33 -0.77
C GLU A 218 22.06 4.40 -0.41
N GLN A 219 21.85 3.08 -0.49
CA GLN A 219 22.85 2.07 -0.17
C GLN A 219 23.83 1.83 -1.33
N GLN A 220 23.44 2.14 -2.56
CA GLN A 220 24.28 2.04 -3.75
C GLN A 220 25.19 3.27 -3.96
N ALA A 221 25.00 4.32 -3.16
CA ALA A 221 25.80 5.54 -3.20
C ALA A 221 26.99 5.52 -2.22
N ALA A 222 27.21 4.38 -1.53
CA ALA A 222 28.32 4.13 -0.61
C ALA A 222 29.43 3.31 -1.28
#